data_AF-A0A432X0U1-F1
#
_entry.id   AF-A0A432X0U1-F1
#
_cell.length_a   1.000
_cell.length_b   1.000
_cell.length_c   1.000
_cell.angle_alpha   90.00
_cell.angle_beta   90.00
_cell.angle_gamma   90.00
#
_symmetry.space_group_name_H-M   'P 1'
#
loop_
_entity.id
_entity.type
_entity.pdbx_description
1 polymer ?
#
loop_
_entity_poly.entity_id
_entity_poly.type
_entity_poly.pdbx_seq_one_letter_code
_entity_poly.pdbx_strand_id
1 'polypeptide(L)' 'MTRPKEHGIGRFSALKTSIALGDLDSVVRLLGSEPLLDLEKSYLLDLAKLNNNAEIIKVLEALPVKKNETHK' A
#
# COMPACT_ATOMS: atom_id res chain seq x y z
N MET A 1 10.96 4.27 -22.29
CA MET A 1 9.91 5.31 -22.37
C MET A 1 8.77 4.89 -21.46
N THR A 2 8.61 5.57 -20.34
CA THR A 2 7.69 5.26 -19.23
C THR A 2 6.24 5.39 -19.66
N ARG A 3 5.44 4.32 -19.52
CA ARG A 3 3.99 4.34 -19.75
C ARG A 3 3.29 5.00 -18.57
N PRO A 4 2.64 6.14 -18.76
CA PRO A 4 1.85 6.78 -17.71
C PRO A 4 0.50 6.06 -17.62
N LYS A 5 0.03 5.78 -16.40
CA LYS A 5 -1.31 5.27 -15.99
C LYS A 5 -1.48 3.77 -15.70
N GLU A 6 -0.55 2.88 -16.06
CA GLU A 6 -0.60 1.46 -15.61
C GLU A 6 -0.06 1.26 -14.17
N HIS A 7 0.60 2.28 -13.62
CA HIS A 7 1.26 2.21 -12.31
C HIS A 7 0.29 2.07 -11.12
N GLY A 8 -0.94 2.62 -11.18
CA GLY A 8 -1.87 2.59 -10.04
C GLY A 8 -2.43 1.19 -9.74
N ILE A 9 -3.01 0.53 -10.75
CA ILE A 9 -3.65 -0.79 -10.58
C ILE A 9 -2.59 -1.89 -10.40
N GLY A 10 -1.49 -1.82 -11.17
CA GLY A 10 -0.39 -2.79 -11.08
C GLY A 10 0.31 -2.74 -9.72
N ARG A 11 0.61 -1.54 -9.22
CA ARG A 11 1.28 -1.38 -7.92
C ARG A 11 0.39 -1.79 -6.76
N PHE A 12 -0.88 -1.40 -6.76
CA PHE A 12 -1.79 -1.81 -5.69
C PHE A 12 -2.00 -3.33 -5.66
N SER A 13 -2.10 -3.97 -6.84
CA SER A 13 -2.19 -5.43 -6.93
C SER A 13 -0.93 -6.12 -6.42
N ALA A 14 0.25 -5.62 -6.79
CA ALA A 14 1.53 -6.13 -6.30
C ALA A 14 1.65 -5.97 -4.77
N LEU A 15 1.25 -4.82 -4.22
CA LEU A 15 1.25 -4.58 -2.77
C LEU A 15 0.39 -5.60 -2.03
N LYS A 16 -0.83 -5.86 -2.51
CA LYS A 16 -1.70 -6.89 -1.91
C LYS A 16 -1.03 -8.26 -1.91
N THR A 17 -0.44 -8.66 -3.03
CA THR A 17 0.28 -9.93 -3.13
C THR A 17 1.47 -10.00 -2.17
N SER A 18 2.31 -8.96 -2.11
CA SER A 18 3.47 -8.93 -1.20
C SER A 18 3.04 -8.99 0.27
N ILE A 19 1.97 -8.28 0.66
CA ILE A 19 1.40 -8.37 2.01
C ILE A 19 0.83 -9.76 2.29
N ALA A 20 0.14 -10.36 1.32
CA ALA A 20 -0.37 -11.73 1.42
C ALA A 20 0.74 -12.75 1.68
N LEU A 21 1.91 -12.54 1.07
CA LEU A 21 3.08 -13.39 1.22
C LEU A 21 3.96 -13.01 2.44
N GLY A 22 3.67 -11.90 3.13
CA GLY A 22 4.48 -11.39 4.23
C GLY A 22 5.85 -10.83 3.79
N ASP A 23 6.02 -10.52 2.51
CA ASP A 23 7.27 -10.02 1.94
C ASP A 23 7.44 -8.51 2.20
N LEU A 24 8.08 -8.21 3.33
CA LEU A 24 8.35 -6.84 3.77
C LEU A 24 9.21 -6.04 2.79
N ASP A 25 10.23 -6.66 2.17
CA ASP A 25 11.14 -5.95 1.26
C ASP A 25 10.38 -5.48 0.01
N SER A 26 9.58 -6.38 -0.59
CA SER A 26 8.74 -6.01 -1.72
C SER A 26 7.71 -4.94 -1.34
N VAL A 27 7.10 -5.00 -0.15
CA VAL A 27 6.18 -3.95 0.33
C VAL A 27 6.88 -2.59 0.37
N VAL A 28 8.05 -2.50 1.00
CA VAL A 28 8.81 -1.24 1.10
C VAL A 28 9.21 -0.71 -0.29
N ARG A 29 9.68 -1.60 -1.18
CA ARG A 29 10.06 -1.23 -2.55
C ARG A 29 8.88 -0.74 -3.39
N LEU A 30 7.71 -1.35 -3.22
CA LEU A 30 6.49 -0.99 -3.97
C LEU A 30 5.82 0.27 -3.44
N LEU A 31 5.91 0.56 -2.14
CA LEU A 31 5.40 1.80 -1.56
C LEU A 31 6.19 3.02 -2.08
N GLY A 32 7.52 2.88 -2.16
CA GLY A 32 8.39 3.97 -2.60
C GLY A 32 8.18 5.25 -1.79
N SER A 33 8.27 6.41 -2.45
CA SER A 33 8.03 7.73 -1.83
C SER A 33 6.63 8.29 -2.12
N GLU A 34 5.75 7.52 -2.76
CA GLU A 34 4.42 8.02 -3.12
C GLU A 34 3.42 7.82 -1.97
N PRO A 35 2.63 8.85 -1.63
CA PRO A 35 1.60 8.73 -0.60
C PRO A 35 0.48 7.79 -1.06
N LEU A 36 -0.07 7.02 -0.11
CA LEU A 36 -1.27 6.22 -0.34
C LEU A 36 -2.53 7.07 -0.16
N LEU A 37 -3.60 6.73 -0.88
CA LEU A 37 -4.94 7.19 -0.52
C LEU A 37 -5.36 6.55 0.80
N ASP A 38 -6.23 7.24 1.54
CA ASP A 38 -6.73 6.77 2.84
C ASP A 38 -7.39 5.39 2.74
N LEU A 39 -8.24 5.23 1.73
CA LEU A 39 -8.91 3.96 1.42
C LEU A 39 -7.92 2.84 1.09
N GLU A 40 -6.87 3.12 0.32
CA GLU A 40 -5.85 2.13 -0.04
C GLU A 40 -5.06 1.71 1.19
N LYS A 41 -4.63 2.66 2.02
CA LYS A 41 -3.90 2.37 3.25
C LYS A 41 -4.75 1.54 4.22
N SER A 42 -6.01 1.90 4.43
CA SER A 42 -6.91 1.15 5.32
C SER A 42 -7.04 -0.31 4.85
N TYR A 43 -7.26 -0.52 3.55
CA TYR A 43 -7.37 -1.86 2.99
C TYR A 43 -6.09 -2.70 3.18
N LEU A 44 -4.91 -2.10 2.92
CA LEU A 44 -3.63 -2.81 3.09
C LEU A 44 -3.34 -3.12 4.57
N LEU A 45 -3.74 -2.24 5.50
CA LEU A 45 -3.62 -2.49 6.94
C LEU A 45 -4.49 -3.67 7.39
N ASP A 46 -5.73 -3.74 6.92
CA ASP A 46 -6.61 -4.85 7.25
C ASP A 46 -6.07 -6.17 6.70
N LEU A 47 -5.52 -6.17 5.48
CA LEU A 47 -4.85 -7.34 4.92
C LEU A 47 -3.61 -7.77 5.75
N ALA A 48 -2.80 -6.81 6.21
CA ALA A 48 -1.63 -7.10 7.03
C ALA A 48 -2.02 -7.65 8.42
N LYS A 49 -3.12 -7.17 9.01
CA LYS A 49 -3.69 -7.69 10.26
C LYS A 49 -4.22 -9.11 10.11
N LEU A 50 -4.89 -9.42 8.99
CA LEU A 50 -5.36 -10.78 8.69
C LEU A 50 -4.20 -11.79 8.64
N ASN A 51 -3.03 -11.37 8.15
CA ASN A 51 -1.81 -12.20 8.11
C ASN A 51 -0.96 -12.11 9.39
N ASN A 52 -1.41 -11.35 10.39
CA ASN A 52 -0.71 -11.12 11.66
C ASN A 52 0.74 -10.62 11.50
N ASN A 53 1.02 -9.85 10.44
CA ASN A 53 2.37 -9.37 10.13
C ASN A 53 2.61 -7.96 10.70
N ALA A 54 3.10 -7.91 11.94
CA ALA A 54 3.32 -6.68 12.69
C ALA A 54 4.31 -5.71 12.03
N GLU A 55 5.31 -6.22 11.30
CA GLU A 55 6.31 -5.36 10.65
C GLU A 55 5.69 -4.60 9.47
N ILE A 56 4.89 -5.28 8.66
CA ILE A 56 4.16 -4.64 7.56
C ILE A 56 3.15 -3.61 8.09
N ILE A 57 2.45 -3.91 9.19
CA ILE A 57 1.52 -2.96 9.83
C ILE A 57 2.25 -1.67 10.21
N LYS A 58 3.40 -1.78 10.89
CA LYS A 58 4.20 -0.60 11.28
C LYS A 58 4.61 0.25 10.08
N VAL A 59 5.07 -0.40 9.00
CA VAL A 59 5.45 0.31 7.76
C VAL A 59 4.26 1.07 7.19
N LEU A 60 3.10 0.42 7.07
CA LEU A 60 1.90 1.05 6.53
C LEU A 60 1.42 2.21 7.42
N GLU A 61 1.44 2.04 8.75
CA GLU A 61 1.05 3.09 9.71
C GLU A 61 1.93 4.34 9.60
N ALA A 62 3.24 4.17 9.39
CA ALA A 62 4.20 5.26 9.26
C ALA A 62 4.03 6.10 7.97
N LEU A 63 3.31 5.60 6.96
CA LEU A 63 3.14 6.32 5.70
C LEU A 63 2.21 7.52 5.84
N PRO A 64 2.55 8.66 5.19
CA PRO A 64 1.63 9.78 5.07
C PRO A 64 0.43 9.38 4.20
N VAL A 65 -0.75 9.83 4.61
CA VAL A 65 -2.00 9.57 3.89
C VAL A 65 -2.41 10.79 3.10
N LYS A 66 -2.69 10.59 1.82
CA LYS A 66 -3.39 11.60 1.02
C LYS A 66 -4.89 11.43 1.27
N LYS A 67 -5.48 12.37 1.98
CA LYS A 67 -6.94 12.41 2.19
C LYS A 67 -7.63 12.51 0.84
N ASN A 68 -8.60 11.64 0.60
CA ASN A 68 -9.47 11.71 -0.56
C ASN A 68 -10.37 12.94 -0.32
N GLU A 69 -10.23 13.99 -1.11
CA GLU A 69 -11.15 15.15 -1.06
C GLU A 69 -12.55 14.63 -1.37
N THR A 70 -13.34 14.43 -0.32
CA THR A 70 -14.76 14.10 -0.44
C THR A 70 -15.44 15.38 -0.90
N HIS A 71 -15.80 15.45 -2.18
CA HIS A 71 -16.71 16.50 -2.63
C HIS A 71 -18.03 16.32 -1.86
N LYS A 72 -18.34 17.37 -1.10
CA LYS A 72 -19.52 17.56 -0.27
C LYS A 72 -20.79 17.64 -1.13
#